data_AF-A0A1Q7AHB7-F1
#
_entry.id   AF-A0A1Q7AHB7-F1
#
_cell.length_a   1.000
_cell.length_b   1.000
_cell.length_c   1.000
_cell.angle_alpha   90.00
_cell.angle_beta   90.00
_cell.angle_gamma   90.00
#
_symmetry.space_group_name_H-M   'P 1'
#
loop_
_entity.id
_entity.type
_entity.pdbx_description
1 polymer ?
#
loop_
_entity_poly.entity_id
_entity_poly.type
_entity_poly.pdbx_seq_one_letter_code
_entity_poly.pdbx_strand_id
1 'polypeptide(L)'
;MADDDESRDRQNPQRGGKNISPEAPGALEWTCQDPAESLKRLLQYVESEADKAIAWYWQRKKSKAWLSRAVQFLAVVLTALAGIVPVASALLKDANVTPISPLWSSLLVGIAAALLGVDRAFGYSTGWARYVLAATAIRKSYEEFRMDWVALTAGAACPTPTPEQVAAMLQKAKDFRVGVEAIVQQETRDWVTEFQSSISQLEKEVKAQVEQLKAEAARALEAQRAATGVGSMEVTVANADRTQGFTFTITVEGADGVIVKDEQVASSRKWSRANVKPGQYNVRVSATSLAGAAAPAGAVADSTVVIVKPGEIAKGAIELPLA
;
A
#
# COMPACT_ATOMS: atom_id res chain seq x y z
N MET A 1 -14.76 33.10 15.60
CA MET A 1 -15.77 32.07 15.27
C MET A 1 -15.73 30.86 16.21
N ALA A 2 -14.81 30.80 17.18
CA ALA A 2 -14.80 29.79 18.25
C ALA A 2 -15.64 30.20 19.48
N ASP A 3 -15.73 31.51 19.80
CA ASP A 3 -16.47 32.01 20.97
C ASP A 3 -18.00 31.88 20.88
N ASP A 4 -18.58 31.90 19.68
CA ASP A 4 -20.03 31.79 19.49
C ASP A 4 -20.57 30.35 19.65
N ASP A 5 -19.70 29.34 19.57
CA ASP A 5 -20.09 27.94 19.64
C ASP A 5 -20.18 27.47 21.10
N GLU A 6 -19.26 27.96 21.95
CA GLU A 6 -19.20 27.62 23.37
C GLU A 6 -20.38 28.18 24.18
N SER A 7 -20.87 29.38 23.80
CA SER A 7 -22.03 30.01 24.42
C SER A 7 -23.35 29.33 24.04
N ARG A 8 -23.43 28.70 22.86
CA ARG A 8 -24.60 27.95 22.38
C ARG A 8 -24.73 26.58 23.03
N ASP A 9 -23.61 25.89 23.29
CA ASP A 9 -23.62 24.61 24.00
C ASP A 9 -24.04 24.77 25.48
N ARG A 10 -23.76 25.91 26.12
CA ARG A 10 -24.20 26.21 27.50
C ARG A 10 -25.71 26.36 27.67
N GLN A 11 -26.44 26.73 26.61
CA GLN A 11 -27.89 27.00 26.69
C GLN A 11 -28.77 25.75 26.47
N ASN A 12 -28.20 24.61 26.09
CA ASN A 12 -28.96 23.39 25.86
C ASN A 12 -28.20 22.13 26.34
N PRO A 13 -28.33 21.75 27.63
CA PRO A 13 -27.57 20.65 28.23
C PRO A 13 -27.90 19.26 27.66
N GLN A 14 -28.92 19.14 26.79
CA GLN A 14 -29.26 17.88 26.11
C GLN A 14 -28.62 17.71 24.72
N ARG A 15 -27.96 18.75 24.19
CA ARG A 15 -27.07 18.57 23.05
C ARG A 15 -25.71 18.13 23.59
N GLY A 16 -25.35 16.87 23.36
CA GLY A 16 -24.02 16.37 23.68
C GLY A 16 -22.97 17.26 23.02
N GLY A 17 -22.36 18.14 23.81
CA GLY A 17 -21.32 19.05 23.35
C GLY A 17 -20.17 18.28 22.70
N LYS A 18 -19.35 18.98 21.91
CA LYS A 18 -18.23 18.34 21.18
C LYS A 18 -17.25 17.63 22.12
N ASN A 19 -17.12 18.10 23.37
CA ASN A 19 -16.20 17.60 24.37
C ASN A 19 -16.93 17.13 25.64
N ILE A 20 -16.33 16.19 26.35
CA ILE A 20 -16.67 15.90 27.74
C ILE A 20 -16.09 17.05 28.56
N SER A 21 -16.94 17.94 29.06
CA SER A 21 -16.52 19.10 29.86
C SER A 21 -17.20 19.05 31.22
N PRO A 22 -16.47 19.34 32.31
CA PRO A 22 -17.08 19.44 33.62
C PRO A 22 -18.10 20.59 33.62
N GLU A 23 -19.10 20.47 34.49
CA GLU A 23 -20.09 21.51 34.71
C GLU A 23 -19.44 22.83 35.18
N ALA A 24 -20.17 23.94 35.01
CA ALA A 24 -19.67 25.28 35.33
C ALA A 24 -19.24 25.40 36.81
N PRO A 25 -18.23 26.24 37.11
CA PRO A 25 -17.82 26.53 38.48
C PRO A 25 -19.01 26.99 39.33
N GLY A 26 -19.21 26.39 40.51
CA GLY A 26 -20.32 26.69 41.42
C GLY A 26 -21.45 25.64 41.45
N ALA A 27 -21.40 24.60 40.62
CA ALA A 27 -22.37 23.49 40.69
C ALA A 27 -22.29 22.69 42.02
N LEU A 28 -21.15 22.77 42.71
CA LEU A 28 -20.86 22.08 43.97
C LEU A 28 -20.73 23.09 45.12
N GLU A 29 -21.85 23.65 45.55
CA GLU A 29 -21.90 24.48 46.77
C GLU A 29 -22.31 23.64 47.98
N TRP A 30 -21.57 23.78 49.09
CA TRP A 30 -21.87 23.10 50.34
C TRP A 30 -22.54 24.05 51.34
N THR A 31 -23.68 23.63 51.90
CA THR A 31 -24.39 24.39 52.94
C THR A 31 -24.46 23.61 54.25
N CYS A 32 -23.86 24.15 55.32
CA CYS A 32 -23.87 23.51 56.65
C CYS A 32 -25.27 23.43 57.30
N GLN A 33 -26.22 24.25 56.84
CA GLN A 33 -27.60 24.26 57.35
C GLN A 33 -28.38 23.01 56.95
N ASP A 34 -28.06 22.42 55.80
CA ASP A 34 -28.67 21.18 55.31
C ASP A 34 -27.64 20.30 54.58
N PRO A 35 -26.89 19.48 55.34
CA PRO A 35 -25.93 18.53 54.78
C PRO A 35 -26.60 17.47 53.89
N ALA A 36 -27.86 17.10 54.17
CA ALA A 36 -28.57 16.08 53.41
C ALA A 36 -28.91 16.58 52.00
N GLU A 37 -29.39 17.81 51.88
CA GLU A 37 -29.65 18.45 50.58
C GLU A 37 -28.33 18.70 49.82
N SER A 38 -27.25 19.09 50.51
CA SER A 38 -25.93 19.25 49.88
C SER A 38 -25.41 17.93 49.28
N LEU A 39 -25.56 16.82 50.01
CA LEU A 39 -25.20 15.47 49.52
C LEU A 39 -26.10 15.00 48.38
N LYS A 40 -27.38 15.36 48.37
CA LYS A 40 -28.30 15.05 47.28
C LYS A 40 -27.90 15.78 45.99
N ARG A 41 -27.53 17.06 46.07
CA ARG A 41 -27.02 17.83 44.92
C ARG A 41 -25.70 17.25 44.41
N LEU A 42 -24.80 16.86 45.31
CA LEU A 42 -23.56 16.17 44.94
C LEU A 42 -23.85 14.86 44.21
N LEU A 43 -24.79 14.03 44.70
CA LEU A 43 -25.20 12.81 44.01
C LEU A 43 -25.69 13.14 42.60
N GLN A 44 -26.66 14.06 42.46
CA GLN A 44 -27.21 14.46 41.17
C GLN A 44 -26.14 14.95 40.19
N TYR A 45 -25.21 15.77 40.67
CA TYR A 45 -24.06 16.22 39.88
C TYR A 45 -23.25 15.03 39.37
N VAL A 46 -22.82 14.15 40.27
CA VAL A 46 -21.96 13.01 39.95
C VAL A 46 -22.63 12.02 38.99
N GLU A 47 -23.92 11.73 39.20
CA GLU A 47 -24.73 10.91 38.30
C GLU A 47 -24.84 11.54 36.91
N SER A 48 -25.15 12.85 36.85
CA SER A 48 -25.29 13.56 35.57
C SER A 48 -24.00 13.57 34.76
N GLU A 49 -22.84 13.75 35.41
CA GLU A 49 -21.54 13.76 34.74
C GLU A 49 -21.16 12.38 34.19
N ALA A 50 -21.50 11.31 34.92
CA ALA A 50 -21.30 9.95 34.44
C ALA A 50 -22.18 9.65 33.22
N ASP A 51 -23.46 10.02 33.28
CA ASP A 51 -24.41 9.85 32.17
C ASP A 51 -23.99 10.66 30.93
N LYS A 52 -23.54 11.91 31.10
CA LYS A 52 -22.98 12.74 30.01
C LYS A 52 -21.80 12.03 29.35
N ALA A 53 -20.86 11.50 30.12
CA ALA A 53 -19.70 10.78 29.60
C ALA A 53 -20.10 9.51 28.83
N ILE A 54 -20.98 8.69 29.40
CA ILE A 54 -21.51 7.47 28.77
C ILE A 54 -22.22 7.83 27.45
N ALA A 55 -23.12 8.81 27.47
CA ALA A 55 -23.87 9.25 26.30
C ALA A 55 -22.94 9.77 25.19
N TRP A 56 -21.92 10.55 25.55
CA TRP A 56 -20.93 11.07 24.61
C TRP A 56 -20.23 9.92 23.85
N TYR A 57 -19.72 8.91 24.57
CA TYR A 57 -19.05 7.77 23.94
C TYR A 57 -19.98 6.97 23.02
N TRP A 58 -21.22 6.70 23.44
CA TRP A 58 -22.20 5.98 22.61
C TRP A 58 -22.61 6.75 21.35
N GLN A 59 -22.76 8.08 21.45
CA GLN A 59 -23.07 8.93 20.30
C GLN A 59 -21.89 9.00 19.33
N ARG A 60 -20.68 9.24 19.84
CA ARG A 60 -19.46 9.40 19.02
C ARG A 60 -19.00 8.10 18.36
N LYS A 61 -19.38 6.94 18.92
CA LYS A 61 -19.14 5.62 18.30
C LYS A 61 -19.76 5.52 16.90
N LYS A 62 -20.96 6.06 16.68
CA LYS A 62 -21.75 5.82 15.46
C LYS A 62 -21.04 6.34 14.21
N SER A 63 -20.48 7.55 14.26
CA SER A 63 -19.78 8.15 13.12
C SER A 63 -18.51 7.39 12.76
N LYS A 64 -17.71 6.98 13.77
CA LYS A 64 -16.50 6.18 13.56
C LYS A 64 -16.81 4.79 12.96
N ALA A 65 -17.84 4.11 13.48
CA ALA A 65 -18.25 2.81 12.97
C ALA A 65 -18.77 2.87 11.53
N TRP A 66 -19.51 3.92 11.17
CA TRP A 66 -20.00 4.10 9.79
C TRP A 66 -18.86 4.37 8.82
N LEU A 67 -17.94 5.29 9.16
CA LEU A 67 -16.78 5.61 8.32
C LEU A 67 -15.93 4.36 8.06
N SER A 68 -15.63 3.59 9.11
CA SER A 68 -14.82 2.38 8.93
C SER A 68 -15.51 1.34 8.03
N ARG A 69 -16.80 1.09 8.24
CA ARG A 69 -17.57 0.16 7.40
C ARG A 69 -17.64 0.61 5.94
N ALA A 70 -17.81 1.92 5.71
CA ALA A 70 -17.84 2.48 4.36
C ALA A 70 -16.48 2.31 3.66
N VAL A 71 -15.37 2.57 4.36
CA VAL A 71 -14.02 2.40 3.82
C VAL A 71 -13.72 0.93 3.53
N GLN A 72 -14.07 0.02 4.43
CA GLN A 72 -13.89 -1.43 4.23
C GLN A 72 -14.72 -1.95 3.06
N PHE A 73 -16.00 -1.55 2.98
CA PHE A 73 -16.87 -1.93 1.87
C PHE A 73 -16.31 -1.43 0.54
N LEU A 74 -15.90 -0.15 0.48
CA LEU A 74 -15.34 0.44 -0.74
C LEU A 74 -14.03 -0.24 -1.15
N ALA A 75 -13.15 -0.57 -0.21
CA ALA A 75 -11.93 -1.31 -0.49
C ALA A 75 -12.23 -2.68 -1.10
N VAL A 76 -13.17 -3.45 -0.54
CA VAL A 76 -13.59 -4.76 -1.08
C VAL A 76 -14.16 -4.62 -2.48
N VAL A 77 -15.03 -3.64 -2.72
CA VAL A 77 -15.61 -3.39 -4.05
C VAL A 77 -14.53 -3.04 -5.07
N LEU A 78 -13.58 -2.16 -4.72
CA LEU A 78 -12.48 -1.78 -5.60
C LEU A 78 -11.55 -2.95 -5.91
N THR A 79 -11.21 -3.77 -4.92
CA THR A 79 -10.41 -4.98 -5.13
C THR A 79 -11.13 -5.99 -6.02
N ALA A 80 -12.44 -6.19 -5.81
CA ALA A 80 -13.24 -7.07 -6.66
C ALA A 80 -13.29 -6.56 -8.10
N LEU A 81 -13.53 -5.26 -8.32
CA LEU A 81 -13.51 -4.64 -9.64
C LEU A 81 -12.14 -4.77 -10.31
N ALA A 82 -11.05 -4.60 -9.56
CA ALA A 82 -9.70 -4.77 -10.09
C ALA A 82 -9.45 -6.19 -10.64
N GLY A 83 -9.98 -7.21 -9.97
CA GLY A 83 -9.92 -8.61 -10.42
C GLY A 83 -10.81 -8.93 -11.62
N ILE A 84 -11.88 -8.16 -11.84
CA ILE A 84 -12.78 -8.31 -12.99
C ILE A 84 -12.20 -7.69 -14.26
N VAL A 85 -11.44 -6.58 -14.15
CA VAL A 85 -10.90 -5.84 -15.29
C VAL A 85 -10.14 -6.72 -16.32
N PRO A 86 -9.24 -7.65 -15.93
CA PRO A 86 -8.54 -8.51 -16.89
C PRO A 86 -9.49 -9.44 -17.66
N VAL A 87 -10.50 -10.00 -16.99
CA VAL A 87 -11.51 -10.88 -17.59
C VAL A 87 -12.40 -10.10 -18.55
N ALA A 88 -12.86 -8.91 -18.12
CA ALA A 88 -13.65 -8.03 -18.97
C ALA A 88 -12.86 -7.57 -20.21
N SER A 89 -11.58 -7.23 -20.05
CA SER A 89 -10.71 -6.85 -21.19
C SER A 89 -10.54 -7.99 -22.19
N ALA A 90 -10.41 -9.24 -21.72
CA ALA A 90 -10.36 -10.41 -22.59
C ALA A 90 -11.68 -10.63 -23.37
N LEU A 91 -12.82 -10.59 -22.69
CA LEU A 91 -14.13 -10.77 -23.32
C LEU A 91 -14.49 -9.65 -24.33
N LEU A 92 -14.11 -8.41 -24.03
CA LEU A 92 -14.36 -7.26 -24.91
C LEU A 92 -13.48 -7.28 -26.16
N LYS A 93 -12.27 -7.84 -26.06
CA LYS A 93 -11.39 -8.06 -27.21
C LYS A 93 -12.03 -9.01 -28.22
N ASP A 94 -12.70 -10.07 -27.75
CA ASP A 94 -13.43 -11.02 -28.59
C ASP A 94 -14.68 -10.37 -29.25
N ALA A 95 -15.21 -9.30 -28.65
CA ALA A 95 -16.35 -8.53 -29.15
C ALA A 95 -15.98 -7.34 -30.07
N ASN A 96 -14.69 -7.19 -30.42
CA ASN A 96 -14.16 -6.10 -31.26
C ASN A 96 -14.39 -4.68 -30.70
N VAL A 97 -14.51 -4.55 -29.38
CA VAL A 97 -14.62 -3.27 -28.65
C VAL A 97 -13.23 -2.84 -28.15
N THR A 98 -12.97 -1.54 -28.01
CA THR A 98 -11.71 -1.02 -27.46
C THR A 98 -11.38 -1.67 -26.11
N PRO A 99 -10.23 -2.36 -25.98
CA PRO A 99 -9.88 -3.09 -24.77
C PRO A 99 -9.59 -2.13 -23.61
N ILE A 100 -10.02 -2.53 -22.41
CA ILE A 100 -9.74 -1.77 -21.18
C ILE A 100 -8.25 -1.94 -20.85
N SER A 101 -7.58 -0.82 -20.62
CA SER A 101 -6.16 -0.82 -20.22
C SER A 101 -5.95 -1.61 -18.91
N PRO A 102 -4.97 -2.53 -18.85
CA PRO A 102 -4.61 -3.25 -17.63
C PRO A 102 -4.26 -2.33 -16.44
N LEU A 103 -3.87 -1.08 -16.72
CA LEU A 103 -3.56 -0.07 -15.71
C LEU A 103 -4.74 0.23 -14.78
N TRP A 104 -5.98 0.00 -15.23
CA TRP A 104 -7.17 0.17 -14.38
C TRP A 104 -7.20 -0.82 -13.21
N SER A 105 -6.75 -2.06 -13.39
CA SER A 105 -6.62 -3.02 -12.28
C SER A 105 -5.66 -2.49 -11.23
N SER A 106 -4.47 -2.02 -11.66
CA SER A 106 -3.46 -1.48 -10.75
C SER A 106 -3.94 -0.21 -10.03
N LEU A 107 -4.66 0.67 -10.74
CA LEU A 107 -5.22 1.88 -10.16
C LEU A 107 -6.28 1.56 -9.09
N LEU A 108 -7.21 0.64 -9.38
CA LEU A 108 -8.26 0.24 -8.44
C LEU A 108 -7.70 -0.41 -7.18
N VAL A 109 -6.69 -1.29 -7.32
CA VAL A 109 -5.97 -1.86 -6.18
C VAL A 109 -5.24 -0.77 -5.40
N GLY A 110 -4.58 0.17 -6.07
CA GLY A 110 -3.89 1.29 -5.44
C GLY A 110 -4.82 2.16 -4.60
N ILE A 111 -6.01 2.47 -5.11
CA ILE A 111 -7.03 3.23 -4.37
C ILE A 111 -7.56 2.41 -3.18
N ALA A 112 -7.82 1.12 -3.36
CA ALA A 112 -8.26 0.24 -2.27
C ALA A 112 -7.22 0.18 -1.14
N ALA A 113 -5.94 0.04 -1.50
CA ALA A 113 -4.82 0.05 -0.55
C ALA A 113 -4.69 1.40 0.16
N ALA A 114 -4.83 2.53 -0.56
CA ALA A 114 -4.79 3.86 0.03
C ALA A 114 -5.94 4.06 1.04
N LEU A 115 -7.15 3.62 0.70
CA LEU A 115 -8.32 3.68 1.58
C LEU A 115 -8.11 2.87 2.87
N LEU A 116 -7.60 1.64 2.76
CA LEU A 116 -7.27 0.82 3.93
C LEU A 116 -6.15 1.45 4.77
N GLY A 117 -5.14 2.04 4.12
CA GLY A 117 -4.09 2.80 4.79
C GLY A 117 -4.65 3.99 5.58
N VAL A 118 -5.64 4.71 5.03
CA VAL A 118 -6.35 5.80 5.73
C VAL A 118 -7.15 5.26 6.92
N ASP A 119 -7.93 4.18 6.78
CA ASP A 119 -8.66 3.59 7.92
C ASP A 119 -7.73 3.19 9.06
N ARG A 120 -6.58 2.58 8.71
CA ARG A 120 -5.56 2.16 9.66
C ARG A 120 -4.86 3.34 10.33
N ALA A 121 -4.44 4.35 9.55
CA ALA A 121 -3.76 5.53 10.07
C ALA A 121 -4.61 6.30 11.08
N PHE A 122 -5.90 6.45 10.82
CA PHE A 122 -6.81 7.21 11.68
C PHE A 122 -7.54 6.35 12.72
N GLY A 123 -7.35 5.03 12.71
CA GLY A 123 -7.93 4.10 13.68
C GLY A 123 -9.47 4.13 13.70
N TYR A 124 -10.12 4.34 12.56
CA TYR A 124 -11.59 4.38 12.51
C TYR A 124 -12.20 3.02 12.88
N SER A 125 -11.57 1.93 12.45
CA SER A 125 -11.98 0.54 12.72
C SER A 125 -11.81 0.10 14.18
N THR A 126 -10.87 0.67 14.92
CA THR A 126 -10.61 0.31 16.32
C THR A 126 -11.21 1.33 17.29
N GLY A 127 -11.39 2.58 16.85
CA GLY A 127 -11.96 3.66 17.64
C GLY A 127 -13.36 3.38 18.18
N TRP A 128 -14.22 2.68 17.43
CA TRP A 128 -15.56 2.34 17.93
C TRP A 128 -15.52 1.31 19.06
N ALA A 129 -14.61 0.34 19.00
CA ALA A 129 -14.48 -0.70 20.02
C ALA A 129 -13.96 -0.12 21.34
N ARG A 130 -12.95 0.76 21.26
CA ARG A 130 -12.43 1.51 22.41
C ARG A 130 -13.51 2.36 23.08
N TYR A 131 -14.33 3.04 22.29
CA TYR A 131 -15.44 3.84 22.83
C TYR A 131 -16.49 2.97 23.53
N VAL A 132 -16.77 1.78 23.01
CA VAL A 132 -17.64 0.81 23.69
C VAL A 132 -17.01 0.33 24.99
N LEU A 133 -15.71 0.02 25.01
CA LEU A 133 -15.00 -0.41 26.20
C LEU A 133 -15.01 0.67 27.29
N ALA A 134 -14.69 1.93 26.93
CA ALA A 134 -14.72 3.05 27.86
C ALA A 134 -16.14 3.30 28.39
N ALA A 135 -17.15 3.36 27.52
CA ALA A 135 -18.54 3.53 27.94
C ALA A 135 -19.02 2.41 28.88
N THR A 136 -18.62 1.17 28.62
CA THR A 136 -18.98 0.01 29.44
C THR A 136 -18.24 0.02 30.78
N ALA A 137 -16.97 0.43 30.80
CA ALA A 137 -16.19 0.59 32.03
C ALA A 137 -16.77 1.70 32.92
N ILE A 138 -17.11 2.86 32.34
CA ILE A 138 -17.76 3.96 33.07
C ILE A 138 -19.12 3.49 33.60
N ARG A 139 -19.94 2.82 32.78
CA ARG A 139 -21.24 2.29 33.22
C ARG A 139 -21.11 1.29 34.36
N LYS A 140 -20.15 0.36 34.29
CA LYS A 140 -19.88 -0.58 35.39
C LYS A 140 -19.54 0.16 36.69
N SER A 141 -18.60 1.10 36.62
CA SER A 141 -18.20 1.90 37.78
C SER A 141 -19.36 2.74 38.33
N TYR A 142 -20.25 3.20 37.45
CA TYR A 142 -21.43 3.97 37.83
C TYR A 142 -22.44 3.11 38.60
N GLU A 143 -22.74 1.89 38.15
CA GLU A 143 -23.63 0.98 38.88
C GLU A 143 -23.04 0.58 40.24
N GLU A 144 -21.73 0.34 40.32
CA GLU A 144 -21.03 0.08 41.59
C GLU A 144 -21.17 1.27 42.54
N PHE A 145 -20.92 2.50 42.05
CA PHE A 145 -21.10 3.72 42.84
C PHE A 145 -22.53 3.86 43.37
N ARG A 146 -23.57 3.61 42.56
CA ARG A 146 -24.97 3.71 42.99
C ARG A 146 -25.31 2.72 44.10
N MET A 147 -24.85 1.48 43.98
CA MET A 147 -25.05 0.45 45.01
C MET A 147 -24.36 0.84 46.32
N ASP A 148 -23.10 1.30 46.23
CA ASP A 148 -22.33 1.72 47.39
C ASP A 148 -22.92 2.99 48.04
N TRP A 149 -23.43 3.93 47.23
CA TRP A 149 -24.10 5.13 47.74
C TRP A 149 -25.37 4.79 48.49
N VAL A 150 -26.18 3.86 47.98
CA VAL A 150 -27.37 3.34 48.68
C VAL A 150 -26.96 2.65 49.98
N ALA A 151 -25.89 1.86 49.99
CA ALA A 151 -25.40 1.21 51.21
C ALA A 151 -24.95 2.22 52.27
N LEU A 152 -24.21 3.27 51.88
CA LEU A 152 -23.81 4.37 52.77
C LEU A 152 -25.03 5.14 53.30
N THR A 153 -26.03 5.39 52.44
CA THR A 153 -27.26 6.10 52.81
C THR A 153 -28.14 5.26 53.75
N ALA A 154 -28.26 3.96 53.52
CA ALA A 154 -29.01 3.04 54.39
C ALA A 154 -28.36 2.93 55.79
N GLY A 155 -27.02 2.93 55.84
CA GLY A 155 -26.26 2.99 57.09
C GLY A 155 -26.42 4.31 57.85
N ALA A 156 -26.97 5.36 57.21
CA ALA A 156 -27.14 6.67 57.82
C ALA A 156 -28.26 6.70 58.88
N ALA A 157 -29.31 5.88 58.74
CA ALA A 157 -30.46 5.61 59.66
C ALA A 157 -31.18 6.80 60.34
N CYS A 158 -30.63 8.02 60.31
CA CYS A 158 -31.10 9.23 60.96
C CYS A 158 -31.46 10.28 59.89
N PRO A 159 -32.37 11.24 60.20
CA PRO A 159 -32.74 12.32 59.28
C PRO A 159 -31.57 13.21 58.87
N THR A 160 -30.52 13.25 59.70
CA THR A 160 -29.31 14.05 59.48
C THR A 160 -28.08 13.13 59.54
N PRO A 161 -27.27 13.03 58.48
CA PRO A 161 -26.08 12.20 58.46
C PRO A 161 -25.01 12.73 59.43
N THR A 162 -24.25 11.83 60.06
CA THR A 162 -23.14 12.22 60.95
C THR A 162 -21.97 12.80 60.15
N PRO A 163 -21.06 13.58 60.77
CA PRO A 163 -19.88 14.11 60.08
C PRO A 163 -19.02 13.03 59.40
N GLU A 164 -18.88 11.86 60.03
CA GLU A 164 -18.15 10.72 59.48
C GLU A 164 -18.85 10.13 58.25
N GLN A 165 -20.19 10.04 58.29
CA GLN A 165 -20.98 9.59 57.14
C GLN A 165 -20.90 10.59 55.98
N VAL A 166 -20.98 11.89 56.27
CA VAL A 166 -20.79 12.95 55.27
C VAL A 166 -19.41 12.83 54.62
N ALA A 167 -18.35 12.65 55.43
CA ALA A 167 -16.99 12.49 54.91
C ALA A 167 -16.85 11.25 54.03
N ALA A 168 -17.43 10.11 54.44
CA ALA A 168 -17.41 8.87 53.66
C ALA A 168 -18.14 9.01 52.31
N MET A 169 -19.30 9.68 52.30
CA MET A 169 -20.06 9.93 51.07
C MET A 169 -19.33 10.91 50.15
N LEU A 170 -18.78 12.01 50.68
CA LEU A 170 -17.95 12.94 49.89
C LEU A 170 -16.75 12.23 49.25
N GLN A 171 -16.05 11.40 50.03
CA GLN A 171 -14.92 10.63 49.53
C GLN A 171 -15.35 9.65 48.43
N LYS A 172 -16.48 8.96 48.60
CA LYS A 172 -17.01 8.04 47.60
C LYS A 172 -17.36 8.74 46.28
N ALA A 173 -17.99 9.91 46.34
CA ALA A 173 -18.30 10.74 45.18
C ALA A 173 -17.03 11.19 44.44
N LYS A 174 -16.02 11.64 45.20
CA LYS A 174 -14.71 12.04 44.66
C LYS A 174 -14.02 10.87 43.95
N ASP A 175 -13.92 9.72 44.62
CA ASP A 175 -13.24 8.54 44.08
C ASP A 175 -13.89 8.05 42.80
N PHE A 176 -15.23 8.05 42.73
CA PHE A 176 -15.93 7.70 41.52
C PHE A 176 -15.65 8.69 40.37
N ARG A 177 -15.74 10.01 40.61
CA ARG A 177 -15.44 11.01 39.56
C ARG A 177 -14.00 10.91 39.06
N VAL A 178 -13.03 10.78 39.98
CA VAL A 178 -11.62 10.57 39.61
C VAL A 178 -11.45 9.25 38.84
N GLY A 179 -12.18 8.20 39.20
CA GLY A 179 -12.21 6.93 38.49
C GLY A 179 -12.72 7.06 37.05
N VAL A 180 -13.80 7.82 36.82
CA VAL A 180 -14.31 8.12 35.47
C VAL A 180 -13.25 8.87 34.65
N GLU A 181 -12.62 9.91 35.20
CA GLU A 181 -11.55 10.64 34.53
C GLU A 181 -10.34 9.73 34.23
N ALA A 182 -10.01 8.80 35.13
CA ALA A 182 -8.95 7.83 34.89
C ALA A 182 -9.26 6.88 33.72
N ILE A 183 -10.52 6.48 33.54
CA ILE A 183 -10.96 5.68 32.38
C ILE A 183 -10.81 6.49 31.09
N VAL A 184 -11.23 7.76 31.10
CA VAL A 184 -11.09 8.66 29.93
C VAL A 184 -9.62 8.89 29.58
N GLN A 185 -8.77 9.13 30.58
CA GLN A 185 -7.33 9.27 30.38
C GLN A 185 -6.68 7.99 29.87
N GLN A 186 -7.07 6.83 30.40
CA GLN A 186 -6.55 5.54 29.94
C GLN A 186 -6.93 5.28 28.49
N GLU A 187 -8.19 5.52 28.12
CA GLU A 187 -8.63 5.44 26.73
C GLU A 187 -7.79 6.39 25.87
N THR A 188 -7.64 7.65 26.26
CA THR A 188 -6.81 8.60 25.49
C THR A 188 -5.37 8.11 25.31
N ARG A 189 -4.74 7.54 26.35
CA ARG A 189 -3.39 6.96 26.25
C ARG A 189 -3.34 5.79 25.29
N ASP A 190 -4.27 4.86 25.41
CA ASP A 190 -4.36 3.72 24.50
C ASP A 190 -4.50 4.21 23.05
N TRP A 191 -5.23 5.31 22.83
CA TRP A 191 -5.45 5.87 21.48
C TRP A 191 -4.14 6.39 20.90
N VAL A 192 -3.38 7.15 21.70
CA VAL A 192 -2.09 7.67 21.28
C VAL A 192 -1.13 6.53 20.92
N THR A 193 -1.03 5.50 21.76
CA THR A 193 -0.14 4.35 21.51
C THR A 193 -0.51 3.61 20.23
N GLU A 194 -1.80 3.35 20.03
CA GLU A 194 -2.30 2.66 18.85
C GLU A 194 -2.09 3.49 17.57
N PHE A 195 -2.34 4.80 17.64
CA PHE A 195 -2.11 5.73 16.55
C PHE A 195 -0.64 5.75 16.13
N GLN A 196 0.28 5.91 17.09
CA GLN A 196 1.73 5.89 16.83
C GLN A 196 2.18 4.56 16.20
N SER A 197 1.68 3.43 16.71
CA SER A 197 1.97 2.10 16.17
C SER A 197 1.48 1.96 14.73
N SER A 198 0.25 2.41 14.46
CA SER A 198 -0.37 2.33 13.14
C SER A 198 0.38 3.16 12.09
N ILE A 199 0.81 4.38 12.44
CA ILE A 199 1.63 5.22 11.57
C ILE A 199 3.00 4.57 11.30
N SER A 200 3.68 4.06 12.34
CA SER A 200 4.98 3.40 12.15
C SER A 200 4.88 2.17 11.25
N GLN A 201 3.81 1.39 11.38
CA GLN A 201 3.59 0.24 10.51
C GLN A 201 3.30 0.68 9.07
N LEU A 202 2.46 1.69 8.87
CA LEU A 202 2.17 2.23 7.54
C LEU A 202 3.45 2.73 6.85
N GLU A 203 4.32 3.44 7.56
CA GLU A 203 5.62 3.90 7.03
C GLU A 203 6.50 2.74 6.58
N LYS A 204 6.56 1.65 7.36
CA LYS A 204 7.33 0.45 7.00
C LYS A 204 6.76 -0.24 5.76
N GLU A 205 5.44 -0.38 5.68
CA GLU A 205 4.76 -1.00 4.55
C GLU A 205 4.92 -0.17 3.27
N VAL A 206 4.79 1.17 3.36
CA VAL A 206 5.03 2.07 2.22
C VAL A 206 6.49 1.99 1.77
N LYS A 207 7.46 2.02 2.69
CA LYS A 207 8.87 1.89 2.34
C LYS A 207 9.17 0.55 1.67
N ALA A 208 8.63 -0.55 2.20
CA ALA A 208 8.79 -1.87 1.61
C ALA A 208 8.20 -1.95 0.19
N GLN A 209 7.02 -1.39 -0.02
CA GLN A 209 6.40 -1.33 -1.35
C GLN A 209 7.22 -0.48 -2.33
N VAL A 210 7.74 0.68 -1.90
CA VAL A 210 8.60 1.52 -2.75
C VAL A 210 9.88 0.78 -3.15
N GLU A 211 10.53 0.10 -2.21
CA GLU A 211 11.73 -0.69 -2.51
C GLU A 211 11.43 -1.88 -3.42
N GLN A 212 10.27 -2.53 -3.26
CA GLN A 212 9.82 -3.58 -4.16
C GLN A 212 9.60 -3.04 -5.58
N LEU A 213 8.89 -1.92 -5.74
CA LEU A 213 8.65 -1.28 -7.04
C LEU A 213 9.95 -0.86 -7.72
N LYS A 214 10.91 -0.32 -6.95
CA LYS A 214 12.25 -0.01 -7.47
C LYS A 214 12.98 -1.27 -7.94
N ALA A 215 12.93 -2.36 -7.18
CA ALA A 215 13.57 -3.61 -7.53
C ALA A 215 12.94 -4.23 -8.79
N GLU A 216 11.62 -4.18 -8.92
CA GLU A 216 10.90 -4.61 -10.12
C GLU A 216 11.27 -3.76 -11.34
N ALA A 217 11.33 -2.42 -11.20
CA ALA A 217 11.77 -1.52 -12.26
C ALA A 217 13.23 -1.75 -12.67
N ALA A 218 14.12 -1.99 -11.71
CA ALA A 218 15.52 -2.31 -11.96
C ALA A 218 15.67 -3.63 -12.72
N ARG A 219 14.94 -4.68 -12.31
CA ARG A 219 14.89 -5.97 -13.01
C ARG A 219 14.32 -5.84 -14.42
N ALA A 220 13.27 -5.03 -14.60
CA ALA A 220 12.69 -4.79 -15.92
C ALA A 220 13.68 -4.07 -16.85
N LEU A 221 14.43 -3.09 -16.33
CA LEU A 221 15.49 -2.40 -17.06
C LEU A 221 16.65 -3.35 -17.39
N GLU A 222 17.07 -4.21 -16.46
CA GLU A 222 18.11 -5.19 -16.68
C GLU A 222 17.69 -6.23 -17.72
N ALA A 223 16.45 -6.74 -17.64
CA ALA A 223 15.90 -7.64 -18.65
C ALA A 223 15.82 -6.97 -20.03
N GLN A 224 15.42 -5.69 -20.10
CA GLN A 224 15.44 -4.93 -21.35
C GLN A 224 16.85 -4.76 -21.90
N ARG A 225 17.82 -4.40 -21.05
CA ARG A 225 19.23 -4.30 -21.44
C ARG A 225 19.78 -5.63 -21.94
N ALA A 226 19.49 -6.72 -21.23
CA ALA A 226 19.87 -8.08 -21.63
C ALA A 226 19.25 -8.45 -22.99
N ALA A 227 18.00 -8.08 -23.26
CA ALA A 227 17.35 -8.33 -24.55
C ALA A 227 17.92 -7.48 -25.69
N THR A 228 18.41 -6.26 -25.41
CA THR A 228 18.98 -5.34 -26.41
C THR A 228 20.51 -5.35 -26.50
N GLY A 229 21.18 -6.15 -25.65
CA GLY A 229 22.64 -6.23 -25.60
C GLY A 229 23.22 -6.70 -26.92
N VAL A 230 24.37 -6.17 -27.32
CA VAL A 230 25.04 -6.60 -28.56
C VAL A 230 25.66 -7.99 -28.40
N GLY A 231 25.63 -8.79 -29.47
CA GLY A 231 26.33 -10.06 -29.58
C GLY A 231 27.56 -9.95 -30.49
N SER A 232 28.18 -11.09 -30.77
CA SER A 232 29.24 -11.21 -31.77
C SER A 232 28.88 -12.28 -32.80
N MET A 233 29.47 -12.20 -33.98
CA MET A 233 29.31 -13.20 -35.03
C MET A 233 30.70 -13.67 -35.49
N GLU A 234 30.88 -14.97 -35.65
CA GLU A 234 32.06 -15.58 -36.25
C GLU A 234 31.60 -16.50 -37.39
N VAL A 235 32.19 -16.34 -38.57
CA VAL A 235 31.88 -17.14 -39.75
C VAL A 235 33.16 -17.82 -40.23
N THR A 236 33.10 -19.14 -40.34
CA THR A 236 34.20 -19.95 -40.85
C THR A 236 33.89 -20.39 -42.28
N VAL A 237 34.78 -20.07 -43.21
CA VAL A 237 34.72 -20.51 -44.60
C VAL A 237 35.70 -21.67 -44.77
N ALA A 238 35.19 -22.90 -44.78
CA ALA A 238 36.00 -24.11 -44.58
C ALA A 238 37.08 -24.31 -45.66
N ASN A 239 36.76 -23.94 -46.90
CA ASN A 239 37.60 -24.11 -48.09
C ASN A 239 38.11 -22.80 -48.71
N ALA A 240 38.19 -21.72 -47.91
CA ALA A 240 38.62 -20.40 -48.39
C ALA A 240 40.02 -20.37 -49.02
N ASP A 241 40.94 -21.24 -48.59
CA ASP A 241 42.30 -21.37 -49.13
C ASP A 241 42.35 -21.93 -50.55
N ARG A 242 41.26 -22.53 -51.03
CA ARG A 242 41.12 -23.03 -52.39
C ARG A 242 40.56 -21.98 -53.36
N THR A 243 40.33 -20.76 -52.88
CA THR A 243 39.92 -19.62 -53.72
C THR A 243 41.12 -18.95 -54.37
N GLN A 244 40.88 -18.19 -55.44
CA GLN A 244 41.93 -17.42 -56.10
C GLN A 244 42.52 -16.39 -55.14
N GLY A 245 43.83 -16.50 -54.89
CA GLY A 245 44.57 -15.63 -53.98
C GLY A 245 44.24 -15.83 -52.49
N PHE A 246 43.53 -16.90 -52.12
CA PHE A 246 43.02 -17.11 -50.74
C PHE A 246 42.24 -15.88 -50.25
N THR A 247 41.32 -15.40 -51.09
CA THR A 247 40.49 -14.23 -50.80
C THR A 247 39.01 -14.53 -51.02
N PHE A 248 38.17 -13.95 -50.17
CA PHE A 248 36.72 -13.96 -50.34
C PHE A 248 36.12 -12.67 -49.79
N THR A 249 34.91 -12.34 -50.25
CA THR A 249 34.12 -11.22 -49.74
C THR A 249 32.97 -11.76 -48.90
N ILE A 250 32.81 -11.21 -47.70
CA ILE A 250 31.64 -11.43 -46.84
C ILE A 250 30.72 -10.22 -46.96
N THR A 251 29.47 -10.50 -47.35
CA THR A 251 28.38 -9.55 -47.31
C THR A 251 27.38 -10.02 -46.26
N VAL A 252 27.13 -9.17 -45.25
CA VAL A 252 26.17 -9.44 -44.18
C VAL A 252 24.95 -8.57 -44.43
N GLU A 253 23.80 -9.21 -44.56
CA GLU A 253 22.51 -8.58 -44.80
C GLU A 253 21.61 -8.77 -43.58
N GLY A 254 20.97 -7.70 -43.13
CA GLY A 254 19.96 -7.75 -42.06
C GLY A 254 18.66 -8.39 -42.55
N ALA A 255 17.79 -8.78 -41.62
CA ALA A 255 16.46 -9.30 -41.96
C ALA A 255 15.58 -8.30 -42.75
N ASP A 256 15.91 -7.02 -42.73
CA ASP A 256 15.31 -5.93 -43.50
C ASP A 256 15.88 -5.78 -44.92
N GLY A 257 16.83 -6.62 -45.30
CA GLY A 257 17.51 -6.58 -46.60
C GLY A 257 18.61 -5.53 -46.71
N VAL A 258 18.93 -4.84 -45.61
CA VAL A 258 19.97 -3.81 -45.61
C VAL A 258 21.34 -4.46 -45.43
N ILE A 259 22.30 -4.11 -46.28
CA ILE A 259 23.68 -4.57 -46.15
C ILE A 259 24.32 -3.88 -44.94
N VAL A 260 24.59 -4.68 -43.90
CA VAL A 260 25.19 -4.25 -42.62
C VAL A 260 26.72 -4.28 -42.69
N LYS A 261 27.27 -5.11 -43.58
CA LYS A 261 28.70 -5.18 -43.85
C LYS A 261 28.96 -5.70 -45.25
N ASP A 262 30.00 -5.16 -45.87
CA ASP A 262 30.65 -5.76 -47.02
C ASP A 262 32.16 -5.62 -46.82
N GLU A 263 32.89 -6.74 -46.83
CA GLU A 263 34.32 -6.76 -46.50
C GLU A 263 35.04 -7.91 -47.20
N GLN A 264 36.20 -7.60 -47.80
CA GLN A 264 37.09 -8.60 -48.37
C GLN A 264 38.07 -9.10 -47.30
N VAL A 265 38.17 -10.43 -47.19
CA VAL A 265 39.07 -11.12 -46.27
C VAL A 265 40.11 -11.86 -47.10
N ALA A 266 41.37 -11.74 -46.70
CA ALA A 266 42.50 -12.43 -47.33
C ALA A 266 43.27 -13.25 -46.29
N SER A 267 43.83 -14.38 -46.71
CA SER A 267 44.75 -15.21 -45.90
C SER A 267 44.17 -15.70 -44.57
N SER A 268 42.84 -15.84 -44.48
CA SER A 268 42.15 -16.35 -43.28
C SER A 268 40.97 -17.22 -43.70
N ARG A 269 40.66 -18.27 -42.93
CA ARG A 269 39.41 -19.04 -43.08
C ARG A 269 38.29 -18.53 -42.18
N LYS A 270 38.56 -17.53 -41.33
CA LYS A 270 37.62 -17.01 -40.33
C LYS A 270 37.44 -15.51 -40.48
N TRP A 271 36.22 -15.07 -40.28
CA TRP A 271 35.85 -13.67 -40.13
C TRP A 271 35.00 -13.51 -38.88
N SER A 272 35.20 -12.43 -38.14
CA SER A 272 34.43 -12.15 -36.93
C SER A 272 34.07 -10.69 -36.83
N ARG A 273 32.91 -10.41 -36.23
CA ARG A 273 32.42 -9.07 -35.94
C ARG A 273 31.84 -9.02 -34.54
N ALA A 274 32.39 -8.13 -33.72
CA ALA A 274 31.84 -7.77 -32.42
C ALA A 274 30.75 -6.69 -32.57
N ASN A 275 29.97 -6.51 -31.51
CA ASN A 275 28.96 -5.46 -31.40
C ASN A 275 27.84 -5.54 -32.47
N VAL A 276 27.43 -6.74 -32.83
CA VAL A 276 26.31 -6.98 -33.75
C VAL A 276 25.01 -6.92 -32.96
N LYS A 277 24.01 -6.18 -33.45
CA LYS A 277 22.69 -6.13 -32.81
C LYS A 277 22.04 -7.53 -32.82
N PRO A 278 21.28 -7.92 -31.80
CA PRO A 278 20.53 -9.16 -31.84
C PRO A 278 19.59 -9.18 -33.04
N GLY A 279 19.55 -10.32 -33.74
CA GLY A 279 18.76 -10.44 -34.95
C GLY A 279 19.21 -11.60 -35.84
N GLN A 280 18.41 -11.84 -36.87
CA GLN A 280 18.73 -12.78 -37.93
C GLN A 280 19.48 -12.06 -39.04
N TYR A 281 20.60 -12.64 -39.45
CA TYR A 281 21.45 -12.11 -40.53
C TYR A 281 21.62 -13.17 -41.60
N ASN A 282 21.53 -12.75 -42.86
CA ASN A 282 21.96 -13.57 -43.99
C ASN A 282 23.41 -13.21 -44.30
N VAL A 283 24.31 -14.19 -44.17
CA VAL A 283 25.72 -14.01 -44.48
C VAL A 283 26.00 -14.67 -45.81
N ARG A 284 26.30 -13.87 -46.82
CA ARG A 284 26.74 -14.31 -48.13
C ARG A 284 28.26 -14.24 -48.22
N VAL A 285 28.88 -15.32 -48.69
CA VAL A 285 30.30 -15.37 -49.01
C VAL A 285 30.44 -15.52 -50.51
N SER A 286 31.21 -14.65 -51.15
CA SER A 286 31.54 -14.75 -52.58
C SER A 286 33.04 -14.75 -52.79
N ALA A 287 33.54 -15.58 -53.70
CA ALA A 287 34.94 -15.65 -54.06
C ALA A 287 35.11 -16.01 -55.54
N THR A 288 36.33 -15.93 -56.04
CA THR A 288 36.67 -16.45 -57.38
C THR A 288 37.34 -17.82 -57.23
N SER A 289 36.88 -18.82 -57.95
CA SER A 289 37.51 -20.15 -57.96
C SER A 289 38.87 -20.12 -58.67
N LEU A 290 39.77 -21.03 -58.31
CA LEU A 290 41.02 -21.23 -59.04
C LEU A 290 40.73 -21.79 -60.44
N ALA A 291 41.44 -21.32 -61.47
CA ALA A 291 41.36 -21.90 -62.80
C ALA A 291 41.94 -23.32 -62.79
N GLY A 292 41.13 -24.31 -63.15
CA GLY A 292 41.53 -25.72 -63.23
C GLY A 292 41.71 -26.17 -64.68
N ALA A 293 42.26 -27.37 -64.88
CA ALA A 293 42.47 -27.95 -66.20
C ALA A 293 41.17 -28.22 -67.01
N ALA A 294 39.99 -28.20 -66.35
CA ALA A 294 38.70 -28.55 -66.94
C ALA A 294 37.67 -27.39 -66.98
N ALA A 295 37.92 -26.25 -66.33
CA ALA A 295 37.01 -25.09 -66.33
C ALA A 295 37.75 -23.78 -66.00
N PRO A 296 37.35 -22.64 -66.62
CA PRO A 296 37.92 -21.33 -66.30
C PRO A 296 37.55 -20.87 -64.89
N ALA A 297 38.36 -19.97 -64.31
CA ALA A 297 38.05 -19.32 -63.04
C ALA A 297 36.68 -18.62 -63.12
N GLY A 298 35.83 -18.87 -62.13
CA GLY A 298 34.46 -18.36 -62.09
C GLY A 298 34.10 -17.82 -60.72
N ALA A 299 33.12 -16.91 -60.67
CA ALA A 299 32.57 -16.43 -59.42
C ALA A 299 31.74 -17.53 -58.74
N VAL A 300 32.03 -17.82 -57.48
CA VAL A 300 31.28 -18.74 -56.63
C VAL A 300 30.73 -17.97 -55.44
N ALA A 301 29.52 -18.30 -55.02
CA ALA A 301 28.93 -17.73 -53.81
C ALA A 301 28.03 -18.75 -53.12
N ASP A 302 27.94 -18.64 -51.80
CA ASP A 302 26.99 -19.37 -50.97
C ASP A 302 26.55 -18.48 -49.79
N SER A 303 25.49 -18.87 -49.10
CA SER A 303 24.95 -18.09 -48.00
C SER A 303 24.42 -18.95 -46.85
N THR A 304 24.58 -18.46 -45.62
CA THR A 304 24.02 -19.10 -44.43
C THR A 304 23.31 -18.08 -43.55
N VAL A 305 22.33 -18.54 -42.78
CA VAL A 305 21.61 -17.70 -41.81
C VAL A 305 22.26 -17.83 -40.45
N VAL A 306 22.67 -16.70 -39.87
CA VAL A 306 23.25 -16.65 -38.52
C VAL A 306 22.33 -15.83 -37.62
N ILE A 307 21.95 -16.41 -36.48
CA ILE A 307 21.11 -15.76 -35.48
C ILE A 307 22.03 -15.26 -34.35
N VAL A 308 22.13 -13.95 -34.22
CA VAL A 308 22.90 -13.31 -33.14
C VAL A 308 21.99 -13.08 -31.94
N LYS A 309 22.36 -13.66 -30.81
CA LYS A 309 21.73 -13.40 -29.51
C LYS A 309 22.57 -12.43 -28.68
N PRO A 310 21.97 -11.67 -27.75
CA PRO A 310 22.71 -10.79 -26.86
C PRO A 310 23.81 -11.54 -26.10
N GLY A 311 25.03 -10.99 -26.06
CA GLY A 311 26.14 -11.54 -25.28
C GLY A 311 26.73 -12.87 -25.79
N GLU A 312 26.19 -13.47 -26.85
CA GLU A 312 26.69 -14.71 -27.43
C GLU A 312 27.56 -14.45 -28.67
N ILE A 313 28.47 -15.39 -28.96
CA ILE A 313 29.18 -15.46 -30.24
C ILE A 313 28.41 -16.44 -31.13
N ALA A 314 27.63 -15.92 -32.06
CA ALA A 314 26.93 -16.72 -33.06
C ALA A 314 27.92 -17.25 -34.09
N LYS A 315 27.91 -18.56 -34.33
CA LYS A 315 28.85 -19.21 -35.25
C LYS A 315 28.15 -19.67 -36.52
N GLY A 316 28.67 -19.24 -37.67
CA GLY A 316 28.28 -19.73 -38.99
C GLY A 316 29.41 -20.52 -39.64
N ALA A 317 29.06 -21.51 -40.45
CA ALA A 317 30.00 -22.23 -41.31
C ALA A 317 29.47 -22.25 -42.74
N ILE A 318 30.33 -21.95 -43.70
CA ILE A 318 30.01 -21.94 -45.13
C ILE A 318 31.11 -22.71 -45.86
N GLU A 319 30.71 -23.47 -46.86
CA GLU A 319 31.61 -24.21 -47.73
C GLU A 319 31.28 -23.81 -49.17
N LEU A 320 32.20 -23.12 -49.84
CA LEU A 320 31.94 -22.59 -51.18
C LEU A 320 31.85 -23.74 -52.20
N PRO A 321 30.95 -23.67 -53.20
CA PRO A 321 30.82 -24.69 -54.24
C PRO A 321 31.98 -24.59 -55.24
N LEU A 322 33.16 -25.03 -54.80
CA LEU A 322 34.39 -25.08 -55.60
C LEU A 322 34.49 -26.45 -56.29
N ALA A 323 34.77 -26.46 -57.59
CA ALA A 323 35.06 -27.67 -58.36
C ALA A 323 36.46 -28.23 -58.04
#